data_AF-A0A9P1DIY8-F1
#
_entry.id   AF-A0A9P1DIY8-F1
#
_cell.length_a   1.000
_cell.length_b   1.000
_cell.length_c   1.000
_cell.angle_alpha   90.00
_cell.angle_beta   90.00
_cell.angle_gamma   90.00
#
_symmetry.space_group_name_H-M   'P 1'
#
loop_
_entity.id
_entity.type
_entity.pdbx_description
1 polymer ?
#
loop_
_entity_poly.entity_id
_entity_poly.type
_entity_poly.pdbx_seq_one_letter_code
_entity_poly.pdbx_strand_id
1 'polypeptide(L)'
;MEQASKIVRTMVTFSGLDSATHVMTYEVFSRQKKVLHCLQALRQLWELGGEDKFYYKLVAPLTHFCFVMDLEKDVPEQICKEVVLPEIAVILGGEGATPFTSVAQMREAASKVVDQVEARIKGASDIFLVEVLYGLKCLKAAGRDRAALLEAWKPQGVMCLKESRKLLAYMEKEFGKDSPAWTKLQKRCTEFFPLMVIS
;
A
#
# COMPACT_ATOMS: atom_id res chain seq x y z
N MET A 1 -17.27 12.40 7.98
CA MET A 1 -17.12 11.08 7.34
C MET A 1 -18.28 10.72 6.42
N GLU A 2 -19.53 11.01 6.76
CA GLU A 2 -20.69 10.70 5.90
C GLU A 2 -20.64 11.30 4.49
N GLN A 3 -20.24 12.57 4.37
CA GLN A 3 -20.09 13.21 3.05
C GLN A 3 -18.99 12.54 2.21
N ALA A 4 -17.88 12.13 2.84
CA ALA A 4 -16.83 11.37 2.16
C ALA A 4 -17.38 10.03 1.65
N SER A 5 -18.20 9.34 2.44
CA SER A 5 -18.87 8.10 2.02
C SER A 5 -19.80 8.29 0.82
N LYS A 6 -20.54 9.41 0.76
CA LYS A 6 -21.38 9.76 -0.40
C LYS A 6 -20.52 10.00 -1.64
N ILE A 7 -19.43 10.76 -1.50
CA ILE A 7 -18.51 11.06 -2.61
C ILE A 7 -17.90 9.78 -3.17
N VAL A 8 -17.33 8.90 -2.34
CA VAL A 8 -16.68 7.67 -2.86
C VAL A 8 -17.69 6.72 -3.50
N ARG A 9 -18.94 6.66 -3.00
CA ARG A 9 -20.00 5.88 -3.66
C ARG A 9 -20.31 6.43 -5.06
N THR A 10 -20.48 7.75 -5.18
CA THR A 10 -20.65 8.41 -6.49
C THR A 10 -19.47 8.13 -7.41
N MET A 11 -18.25 8.21 -6.90
CA MET A 11 -17.04 7.91 -7.69
C MET A 11 -17.01 6.46 -8.16
N VAL A 12 -17.39 5.49 -7.32
CA VAL A 12 -17.48 4.09 -7.74
C VAL A 12 -18.50 3.92 -8.87
N THR A 13 -19.65 4.62 -8.80
CA THR A 13 -20.67 4.58 -9.86
C THR A 13 -20.19 5.14 -11.19
N PHE A 14 -19.47 6.28 -11.19
CA PHE A 14 -19.12 6.98 -12.43
C PHE A 14 -17.68 6.77 -12.91
N SER A 15 -16.80 6.32 -12.02
CA SER A 15 -15.35 6.19 -12.23
C SER A 15 -14.82 4.88 -11.63
N GLY A 16 -15.63 3.81 -11.68
CA GLY A 16 -15.30 2.50 -11.10
C GLY A 16 -14.11 1.79 -11.77
N LEU A 17 -13.71 2.17 -12.99
CA LEU A 17 -12.53 1.64 -13.66
C LEU A 17 -11.23 2.40 -13.32
N ASP A 18 -11.33 3.52 -12.59
CA ASP A 18 -10.14 4.23 -12.12
C ASP A 18 -9.68 3.65 -10.78
N SER A 19 -8.50 3.05 -10.77
CA SER A 19 -7.84 2.59 -9.55
C SER A 19 -7.70 3.67 -8.45
N ALA A 20 -7.60 4.95 -8.78
CA ALA A 20 -7.58 6.02 -7.78
C ALA A 20 -8.90 6.12 -7.00
N THR A 21 -10.03 5.82 -7.63
CA THR A 21 -11.34 5.71 -6.98
C THR A 21 -11.28 4.69 -5.86
N HIS A 22 -10.74 3.49 -6.12
CA HIS A 22 -10.74 2.41 -5.14
C HIS A 22 -9.71 2.59 -4.02
N VAL A 23 -8.57 3.24 -4.30
CA VAL A 23 -7.66 3.70 -3.23
C VAL A 23 -8.40 4.63 -2.27
N MET A 24 -9.13 5.61 -2.80
CA MET A 24 -9.88 6.56 -1.98
C MET A 24 -11.04 5.90 -1.22
N THR A 25 -11.77 5.01 -1.89
CA THR A 25 -12.83 4.19 -1.29
C THR A 25 -12.30 3.41 -0.10
N TYR A 26 -11.15 2.74 -0.24
CA TYR A 26 -10.49 2.04 0.85
C TYR A 26 -10.11 2.99 1.99
N GLU A 27 -9.47 4.12 1.71
CA GLU A 27 -9.06 5.09 2.74
C GLU A 27 -10.25 5.65 3.54
N VAL A 28 -11.37 5.92 2.87
CA VAL A 28 -12.58 6.44 3.51
C VAL A 28 -13.27 5.37 4.38
N PHE A 29 -13.36 4.14 3.89
CA PHE A 29 -14.05 3.06 4.60
C PHE A 29 -13.23 2.41 5.71
N SER A 30 -11.91 2.36 5.58
CA SER A 30 -11.01 1.86 6.63
C SER A 30 -11.09 2.71 7.90
N ARG A 31 -11.14 4.05 7.76
CA ARG A 31 -11.38 4.98 8.87
C ARG A 31 -12.74 4.82 9.55
N GLN A 32 -13.71 4.24 8.84
CA GLN A 32 -15.05 3.94 9.35
C GLN A 32 -15.21 2.48 9.79
N LYS A 33 -14.13 1.68 9.73
CA LYS A 33 -14.13 0.25 10.04
C LYS A 33 -15.16 -0.55 9.22
N LYS A 34 -15.44 -0.10 8.00
CA LYS A 34 -16.37 -0.79 7.08
C LYS A 34 -15.60 -1.86 6.30
N VAL A 35 -15.30 -2.97 6.97
CA VAL A 35 -14.39 -4.02 6.46
C VAL A 35 -14.80 -4.58 5.11
N LEU A 36 -16.09 -4.92 4.91
CA LEU A 36 -16.55 -5.47 3.63
C LEU A 36 -16.41 -4.48 2.48
N HIS A 37 -16.56 -3.17 2.73
CA HIS A 37 -16.35 -2.17 1.69
C HIS A 37 -14.85 -1.98 1.39
N CYS A 38 -14.00 -2.14 2.41
CA CYS A 38 -12.55 -2.17 2.21
C CYS A 38 -12.14 -3.37 1.36
N LEU A 39 -12.71 -4.55 1.63
CA LEU A 39 -12.48 -5.77 0.88
C LEU A 39 -12.89 -5.64 -0.59
N GLN A 40 -14.07 -5.08 -0.86
CA GLN A 40 -14.52 -4.78 -2.23
C GLN A 40 -13.54 -3.86 -2.97
N ALA A 41 -13.07 -2.79 -2.31
CA ALA A 41 -12.07 -1.90 -2.89
C ALA A 41 -10.74 -2.61 -3.17
N LEU A 42 -10.28 -3.51 -2.28
CA LEU A 42 -9.07 -4.31 -2.50
C LEU A 42 -9.22 -5.26 -3.68
N ARG A 43 -10.35 -5.96 -3.78
CA ARG A 43 -10.66 -6.85 -4.91
C ARG A 43 -10.60 -6.10 -6.22
N GLN A 44 -11.25 -4.95 -6.29
CA GLN A 44 -11.25 -4.14 -7.51
C GLN A 44 -9.87 -3.57 -7.85
N LEU A 45 -9.07 -3.19 -6.86
CA LEU A 45 -7.67 -2.79 -7.07
C LEU A 45 -6.80 -3.93 -7.61
N TRP A 46 -7.02 -5.15 -7.13
CA TRP A 46 -6.33 -6.34 -7.61
C TRP A 46 -6.68 -6.63 -9.08
N GLU A 47 -7.96 -6.62 -9.43
CA GLU A 47 -8.43 -6.81 -10.82
C GLU A 47 -7.89 -5.71 -11.75
N LEU A 48 -7.99 -4.43 -11.35
CA LEU A 48 -7.46 -3.30 -12.13
C LEU A 48 -5.93 -3.30 -12.23
N GLY A 49 -5.25 -3.99 -11.30
CA GLY A 49 -3.81 -4.23 -11.32
C GLY A 49 -3.41 -5.41 -12.21
N GLY A 50 -4.35 -6.05 -12.93
CA GLY A 50 -4.09 -7.25 -13.71
C GLY A 50 -3.79 -8.46 -12.83
N GLU A 51 -4.46 -8.54 -11.67
CA GLU A 51 -4.30 -9.61 -10.68
C GLU A 51 -2.89 -9.68 -10.06
N ASP A 52 -2.12 -8.61 -10.20
CA ASP A 52 -0.81 -8.47 -9.55
C ASP A 52 -0.96 -7.98 -8.11
N LYS A 53 -0.69 -8.86 -7.14
CA LYS A 53 -0.65 -8.51 -5.71
C LYS A 53 0.45 -7.51 -5.34
N PHE A 54 1.44 -7.29 -6.21
CA PHE A 54 2.49 -6.28 -6.06
C PHE A 54 2.15 -4.95 -6.71
N TYR A 55 0.97 -4.81 -7.31
CA TYR A 55 0.52 -3.54 -7.87
C TYR A 55 0.60 -2.42 -6.82
N TYR A 56 1.34 -1.35 -7.14
CA TYR A 56 1.73 -0.33 -6.16
C TYR A 56 0.54 0.37 -5.48
N LYS A 57 -0.63 0.48 -6.15
CA LYS A 57 -1.84 1.06 -5.53
C LYS A 57 -2.56 0.08 -4.61
N LEU A 58 -2.34 -1.23 -4.75
CA LEU A 58 -2.93 -2.29 -3.93
C LEU A 58 -2.09 -2.58 -2.69
N VAL A 59 -0.76 -2.63 -2.83
CA VAL A 59 0.12 -3.22 -1.81
C VAL A 59 -0.02 -2.57 -0.42
N ALA A 60 -0.13 -1.24 -0.35
CA ALA A 60 -0.26 -0.55 0.93
C ALA A 60 -1.67 -0.70 1.55
N PRO A 61 -2.78 -0.52 0.82
CA PRO A 61 -4.11 -0.88 1.32
C PRO A 61 -4.22 -2.34 1.78
N LEU A 62 -3.65 -3.28 1.02
CA LEU A 62 -3.71 -4.71 1.32
C LEU A 62 -3.01 -5.02 2.65
N THR A 63 -1.79 -4.54 2.86
CA THR A 63 -1.10 -4.80 4.12
C THR A 63 -1.70 -4.04 5.30
N HIS A 64 -2.24 -2.83 5.08
CA HIS A 64 -3.03 -2.16 6.11
C HIS A 64 -4.25 -3.01 6.52
N PHE A 65 -4.95 -3.62 5.58
CA PHE A 65 -6.08 -4.51 5.87
C PHE A 65 -5.64 -5.73 6.69
N CYS A 66 -4.53 -6.37 6.32
CA CYS A 66 -4.08 -7.59 6.97
C CYS A 66 -3.50 -7.35 8.39
N PHE A 67 -2.78 -6.25 8.59
CA PHE A 67 -1.98 -6.02 9.81
C PHE A 67 -2.54 -4.95 10.74
N VAL A 68 -3.25 -3.94 10.21
CA VAL A 68 -3.70 -2.78 11.00
C VAL A 68 -5.18 -2.88 11.35
N MET A 69 -6.02 -3.41 10.45
CA MET A 69 -7.44 -3.59 10.75
C MET A 69 -7.65 -4.77 11.72
N ASP A 70 -8.56 -4.57 12.68
CA ASP A 70 -8.90 -5.57 13.68
C ASP A 70 -10.08 -6.40 13.19
N LEU A 71 -9.81 -7.38 12.31
CA LEU A 71 -10.83 -8.19 11.65
C LEU A 71 -11.65 -9.07 12.63
N GLU A 72 -11.08 -9.39 13.79
CA GLU A 72 -11.71 -10.22 14.81
C GLU A 72 -12.71 -9.39 15.66
N LYS A 73 -12.52 -8.07 15.72
CA LYS A 73 -13.39 -7.14 16.46
C LYS A 73 -14.35 -6.37 15.57
N ASP A 74 -13.91 -5.96 14.38
CA ASP A 74 -14.64 -5.03 13.52
C ASP A 74 -15.66 -5.76 12.60
N VAL A 75 -15.71 -7.10 12.62
CA VAL A 75 -16.64 -7.92 11.81
C VAL A 75 -17.14 -9.12 12.63
N PRO A 76 -18.43 -9.53 12.48
CA PRO A 76 -18.90 -10.80 13.03
C PRO A 76 -18.06 -11.98 12.55
N GLU A 77 -17.73 -12.91 13.46
CA GLU A 77 -16.85 -14.06 13.19
C GLU A 77 -17.26 -14.86 11.95
N GLN A 78 -18.57 -15.09 11.79
CA GLN A 78 -19.11 -15.82 10.65
C GLN A 78 -18.80 -15.12 9.32
N ILE A 79 -19.01 -13.80 9.24
CA ILE A 79 -18.70 -13.01 8.03
C ILE A 79 -17.18 -13.00 7.78
N CYS A 80 -16.37 -12.95 8.83
CA CYS A 80 -14.93 -13.03 8.69
C CYS A 80 -14.50 -14.35 8.05
N LYS A 81 -15.03 -15.49 8.52
CA LYS A 81 -14.70 -16.82 8.01
C LYS A 81 -15.29 -17.13 6.64
N GLU A 82 -16.52 -16.73 6.38
CA GLU A 82 -17.24 -17.10 5.15
C GLU A 82 -16.99 -16.13 3.99
N VAL A 83 -16.53 -14.90 4.26
CA VAL A 83 -16.36 -13.87 3.23
C VAL A 83 -14.95 -13.28 3.25
N VAL A 84 -14.51 -12.75 4.39
CA VAL A 84 -13.24 -11.98 4.44
C VAL A 84 -12.02 -12.85 4.15
N LEU A 85 -11.88 -13.99 4.85
CA LEU A 85 -10.74 -14.88 4.69
C LEU A 85 -10.68 -15.55 3.31
N PRO A 86 -11.77 -16.03 2.70
CA PRO A 86 -11.78 -16.51 1.33
C PRO A 86 -11.36 -15.45 0.30
N GLU A 87 -11.96 -14.25 0.35
CA GLU A 87 -11.68 -13.19 -0.64
C GLU A 87 -10.22 -12.69 -0.56
N ILE A 88 -9.69 -12.52 0.66
CA ILE A 88 -8.29 -12.13 0.84
C ILE A 88 -7.34 -13.25 0.39
N ALA A 89 -7.72 -14.53 0.54
CA ALA A 89 -6.93 -15.65 0.04
C ALA A 89 -6.75 -15.55 -1.48
N VAL A 90 -7.78 -15.15 -2.22
CA VAL A 90 -7.66 -14.96 -3.68
C VAL A 90 -6.71 -13.80 -4.01
N ILE A 91 -6.77 -12.69 -3.29
CA ILE A 91 -5.87 -11.55 -3.55
C ILE A 91 -4.40 -11.89 -3.23
N LEU A 92 -4.15 -12.63 -2.14
CA LEU A 92 -2.78 -12.99 -1.74
C LEU A 92 -2.22 -14.20 -2.52
N GLY A 93 -3.07 -15.18 -2.82
CA GLY A 93 -2.70 -16.48 -3.40
C GLY A 93 -2.97 -16.62 -4.90
N GLY A 94 -3.82 -15.77 -5.49
CA GLY A 94 -4.32 -15.89 -6.86
C GLY A 94 -5.64 -16.67 -6.97
N GLU A 95 -6.17 -16.78 -8.18
CA GLU A 95 -7.38 -17.59 -8.44
C GLU A 95 -7.18 -19.05 -8.02
N GLY A 96 -8.22 -19.62 -7.39
CA GLY A 96 -8.18 -20.98 -6.86
C GLY A 96 -7.43 -21.14 -5.53
N ALA A 97 -6.97 -20.05 -4.91
CA ALA A 97 -6.37 -20.10 -3.58
C ALA A 97 -7.35 -20.70 -2.55
N THR A 98 -6.83 -21.60 -1.71
CA THR A 98 -7.60 -22.15 -0.60
C THR A 98 -7.89 -21.05 0.43
N PRO A 99 -9.13 -20.92 0.91
CA PRO A 99 -9.46 -19.97 1.97
C PRO A 99 -8.60 -20.16 3.22
N PHE A 100 -8.21 -19.05 3.85
CA PHE A 100 -7.52 -19.11 5.14
C PHE A 100 -8.47 -19.58 6.24
N THR A 101 -7.96 -20.38 7.19
CA THR A 101 -8.76 -20.85 8.32
C THR A 101 -8.74 -19.89 9.50
N SER A 102 -7.83 -18.90 9.51
CA SER A 102 -7.73 -17.89 10.57
C SER A 102 -7.08 -16.59 10.09
N VAL A 103 -7.29 -15.50 10.85
CA VAL A 103 -6.61 -14.21 10.64
C VAL A 103 -5.09 -14.34 10.80
N ALA A 104 -4.63 -15.24 11.65
CA ALA A 104 -3.20 -15.53 11.82
C ALA A 104 -2.58 -16.11 10.53
N GLN A 105 -3.23 -17.08 9.89
CA GLN A 105 -2.76 -17.64 8.61
C GLN A 105 -2.76 -16.58 7.50
N MET A 106 -3.80 -15.74 7.44
CA MET A 106 -3.86 -14.62 6.51
C MET A 106 -2.68 -13.66 6.72
N ARG A 107 -2.36 -13.30 7.97
CA ARG A 107 -1.21 -12.45 8.31
C ARG A 107 0.11 -13.09 7.94
N GLU A 108 0.28 -14.39 8.13
CA GLU A 108 1.48 -15.12 7.70
C GLU A 108 1.65 -15.06 6.17
N ALA A 109 0.58 -15.28 5.41
CA ALA A 109 0.62 -15.15 3.94
C ALA A 109 0.93 -13.70 3.51
N ALA A 110 0.33 -12.71 4.17
CA ALA A 110 0.61 -11.30 3.91
C ALA A 110 2.06 -10.92 4.25
N SER A 111 2.66 -11.52 5.29
CA SER A 111 4.07 -11.29 5.64
C SER A 111 5.01 -11.70 4.50
N LYS A 112 4.71 -12.78 3.77
CA LYS A 112 5.48 -13.19 2.59
C LYS A 112 5.44 -12.14 1.48
N VAL A 113 4.31 -11.45 1.31
CA VAL A 113 4.19 -10.33 0.37
C VAL A 113 5.05 -9.15 0.84
N VAL A 114 5.00 -8.83 2.13
CA VAL A 114 5.83 -7.78 2.75
C VAL A 114 7.33 -8.05 2.54
N ASP A 115 7.77 -9.29 2.75
CA ASP A 115 9.17 -9.69 2.57
C ASP A 115 9.63 -9.52 1.12
N GLN A 116 8.76 -9.86 0.15
CA GLN A 116 9.06 -9.67 -1.27
C GLN A 116 9.12 -8.19 -1.68
N VAL A 117 8.24 -7.36 -1.11
CA VAL A 117 8.28 -5.90 -1.30
C VAL A 117 9.57 -5.32 -0.73
N GLU A 118 9.97 -5.75 0.47
CA GLU A 118 11.23 -5.32 1.08
C GLU A 118 12.44 -5.73 0.22
N ALA A 119 12.47 -6.97 -0.24
CA ALA A 119 13.52 -7.48 -1.12
C ALA A 119 13.60 -6.69 -2.43
N ARG A 120 12.45 -6.34 -3.02
CA ARG A 120 12.37 -5.52 -4.24
C ARG A 120 12.95 -4.13 -4.02
N ILE A 121 12.61 -3.45 -2.91
CA ILE A 121 13.19 -2.14 -2.57
C ILE A 121 14.73 -2.22 -2.42
N LYS A 122 15.24 -3.30 -1.82
CA LYS A 122 16.69 -3.49 -1.60
C LYS A 122 17.46 -3.79 -2.89
N GLY A 123 16.89 -4.64 -3.75
CA GLY A 123 17.63 -5.28 -4.84
C GLY A 123 17.35 -4.76 -6.25
N ALA A 124 16.21 -4.13 -6.48
CA ALA A 124 15.81 -3.71 -7.83
C ALA A 124 16.43 -2.36 -8.20
N SER A 125 17.29 -2.35 -9.21
CA SER A 125 17.90 -1.12 -9.75
C SER A 125 16.93 -0.28 -10.58
N ASP A 126 15.85 -0.87 -11.07
CA ASP A 126 14.84 -0.30 -11.97
C ASP A 126 13.55 0.15 -11.28
N ILE A 127 13.46 0.02 -9.95
CA ILE A 127 12.24 0.29 -9.19
C ILE A 127 11.77 1.74 -9.32
N PHE A 128 10.48 1.95 -9.62
CA PHE A 128 9.93 3.31 -9.69
C PHE A 128 9.80 3.93 -8.29
N LEU A 129 10.02 5.24 -8.16
CA LEU A 129 9.87 5.94 -6.87
C LEU A 129 8.47 5.79 -6.24
N VAL A 130 7.44 5.61 -7.06
CA VAL A 130 6.08 5.35 -6.57
C VAL A 130 6.01 3.98 -5.89
N GLU A 131 6.63 2.94 -6.44
CA GLU A 131 6.69 1.62 -5.82
C GLU A 131 7.45 1.69 -4.49
N VAL A 132 8.53 2.47 -4.40
CA VAL A 132 9.24 2.69 -3.14
C VAL A 132 8.33 3.34 -2.11
N LEU A 133 7.61 4.41 -2.48
CA LEU A 133 6.68 5.10 -1.56
C LEU A 133 5.60 4.15 -1.01
N TYR A 134 4.94 3.39 -1.88
CA TYR A 134 3.88 2.48 -1.45
C TYR A 134 4.43 1.23 -0.74
N GLY A 135 5.63 0.79 -1.11
CA GLY A 135 6.35 -0.26 -0.40
C GLY A 135 6.74 0.15 1.03
N LEU A 136 7.21 1.40 1.25
CA LEU A 136 7.45 1.92 2.59
C LEU A 136 6.17 2.01 3.44
N LYS A 137 5.04 2.39 2.84
CA LYS A 137 3.74 2.35 3.53
C LYS A 137 3.33 0.92 3.88
N CYS A 138 3.59 -0.02 2.98
CA CYS A 138 3.36 -1.44 3.19
C CYS A 138 4.16 -1.96 4.39
N LEU A 139 5.47 -1.67 4.44
CA LEU A 139 6.36 -2.03 5.55
C LEU A 139 5.91 -1.40 6.87
N LYS A 140 5.44 -0.14 6.85
CA LYS A 140 4.91 0.55 8.03
C LYS A 140 3.72 -0.21 8.61
N ALA A 141 2.76 -0.59 7.76
CA ALA A 141 1.56 -1.31 8.18
C ALA A 141 1.90 -2.67 8.83
N ALA A 142 2.92 -3.35 8.31
CA ALA A 142 3.41 -4.61 8.85
C ALA A 142 4.37 -4.47 10.06
N GLY A 143 4.64 -3.25 10.53
CA GLY A 143 5.53 -3.01 11.66
C GLY A 143 7.02 -3.27 11.38
N ARG A 144 7.44 -3.27 10.10
CA ARG A 144 8.85 -3.45 9.70
C ARG A 144 9.67 -2.18 9.90
N ASP A 145 10.96 -2.34 10.20
CA ASP A 145 11.88 -1.21 10.28
C ASP A 145 12.20 -0.65 8.90
N ARG A 146 11.82 0.60 8.68
CA ARG A 146 11.99 1.33 7.42
C ARG A 146 13.23 2.22 7.42
N ALA A 147 13.73 2.60 8.61
CA ALA A 147 14.87 3.51 8.72
C ALA A 147 16.14 2.79 8.27
N ALA A 148 16.43 1.62 8.83
CA ALA A 148 17.57 0.80 8.44
C ALA A 148 17.53 0.41 6.95
N LEU A 149 16.33 0.09 6.43
CA LEU A 149 16.13 -0.18 5.01
C LEU A 149 16.57 1.00 4.13
N LEU A 150 16.13 2.22 4.49
CA LEU A 150 16.39 3.42 3.71
C LEU A 150 17.84 3.92 3.81
N GLU A 151 18.52 3.67 4.92
CA GLU A 151 19.95 3.94 5.03
C GLU A 151 20.76 3.11 4.03
N ALA A 152 20.44 1.82 3.93
CA ALA A 152 21.07 0.89 2.98
C ALA A 152 20.62 1.13 1.52
N TRP A 153 19.42 1.69 1.32
CA TRP A 153 18.86 1.92 0.00
C TRP A 153 19.68 2.94 -0.81
N LYS A 154 19.83 2.64 -2.11
CA LYS A 154 20.49 3.50 -3.09
C LYS A 154 19.48 3.82 -4.19
N PRO A 155 18.96 5.06 -4.28
CA PRO A 155 17.98 5.43 -5.29
C PRO A 155 18.61 5.40 -6.69
N GLN A 156 18.37 4.31 -7.44
CA GLN A 156 18.86 4.13 -8.82
C GLN A 156 17.74 4.14 -9.87
N GLY A 157 16.49 3.97 -9.44
CA GLY A 157 15.38 3.75 -10.35
C GLY A 157 14.83 5.02 -11.03
N VAL A 158 13.76 4.82 -11.81
CA VAL A 158 13.16 5.85 -12.67
C VAL A 158 12.55 6.97 -11.82
N MET A 159 13.01 8.20 -12.07
CA MET A 159 12.58 9.39 -11.37
C MET A 159 11.60 10.22 -12.19
N CYS A 160 10.55 10.71 -11.53
CA CYS A 160 9.76 11.82 -12.05
C CYS A 160 9.56 12.87 -10.95
N LEU A 161 9.44 14.14 -11.34
CA LEU A 161 9.40 15.25 -10.39
C LEU A 161 8.27 15.12 -9.36
N LYS A 162 7.08 14.69 -9.81
CA LYS A 162 5.90 14.53 -8.95
C LYS A 162 6.12 13.49 -7.85
N GLU A 163 6.59 12.30 -8.21
CA GLU A 163 6.79 11.21 -7.24
C GLU A 163 8.03 11.44 -6.37
N SER A 164 9.05 12.13 -6.90
CA SER A 164 10.20 12.60 -6.11
C SER A 164 9.76 13.52 -4.97
N ARG A 165 8.93 14.52 -5.26
CA ARG A 165 8.37 15.43 -4.25
C ARG A 165 7.53 14.69 -3.21
N LYS A 166 6.68 13.76 -3.65
CA LYS A 166 5.85 12.97 -2.73
C LYS A 166 6.67 12.09 -1.80
N LEU A 167 7.69 11.41 -2.33
CA LEU A 167 8.54 10.54 -1.53
C LEU A 167 9.38 11.35 -0.52
N LEU A 168 9.94 12.50 -0.94
CA LEU A 168 10.64 13.41 -0.04
C LEU A 168 9.72 13.95 1.06
N ALA A 169 8.51 14.39 0.75
CA ALA A 169 7.54 14.86 1.74
C ALA A 169 7.13 13.73 2.72
N TYR A 170 6.98 12.51 2.22
CA TYR A 170 6.72 11.34 3.07
C TYR A 170 7.90 11.04 4.01
N MET A 171 9.13 11.02 3.48
CA MET A 171 10.33 10.75 4.27
C MET A 171 10.61 11.84 5.30
N GLU A 172 10.38 13.11 4.95
CA GLU A 172 10.46 14.23 5.88
C GLU A 172 9.52 14.03 7.06
N LYS A 173 8.25 13.71 6.77
CA LYS A 173 7.24 13.50 7.82
C LYS A 173 7.58 12.32 8.74
N GLU A 174 8.16 11.25 8.19
CA GLU A 174 8.41 10.02 8.95
C GLU A 174 9.78 9.98 9.64
N PHE A 175 10.80 10.62 9.08
CA PHE A 175 12.20 10.51 9.51
C PHE A 175 12.93 11.85 9.69
N GLY A 176 12.32 12.97 9.27
CA GLY A 176 12.94 14.30 9.29
C GLY A 176 13.83 14.59 8.08
N LYS A 177 14.02 15.88 7.79
CA LYS A 177 14.88 16.37 6.68
C LYS A 177 16.36 16.02 6.89
N ASP A 178 16.78 15.92 8.15
CA ASP A 178 18.18 15.65 8.49
C ASP A 178 18.56 14.17 8.38
N SER A 179 17.60 13.28 8.08
CA SER A 179 17.88 11.86 7.94
C SER A 179 18.82 11.58 6.75
N PRO A 180 19.81 10.68 6.88
CA PRO A 180 20.76 10.38 5.81
C PRO A 180 20.08 9.94 4.51
N ALA A 181 18.98 9.18 4.63
CA ALA A 181 18.21 8.71 3.49
C ALA A 181 17.49 9.86 2.75
N TRP A 182 16.92 10.82 3.49
CA TRP A 182 16.25 11.98 2.91
C TRP A 182 17.26 12.84 2.14
N THR A 183 18.39 13.17 2.75
CA THR A 183 19.47 13.95 2.11
C THR A 183 20.02 13.27 0.86
N LYS A 184 20.21 11.93 0.90
CA LYS A 184 20.66 11.14 -0.25
C LYS A 184 19.64 11.21 -1.40
N LEU A 185 18.35 11.04 -1.10
CA LEU A 185 17.29 11.13 -2.11
C LEU A 185 17.18 12.56 -2.65
N GLN A 186 17.22 13.58 -1.78
CA GLN A 186 17.14 14.99 -2.14
C GLN A 186 18.23 15.36 -3.14
N LYS A 187 19.49 15.02 -2.82
CA LYS A 187 20.64 15.21 -3.71
C LYS A 187 20.43 14.54 -5.06
N ARG A 188 19.96 13.29 -5.06
CA ARG A 188 19.71 12.56 -6.31
C ARG A 188 18.60 13.21 -7.14
N CYS A 189 17.54 13.68 -6.50
CA CYS A 189 16.46 14.39 -7.16
C CYS A 189 16.92 15.71 -7.78
N THR A 190 17.79 16.48 -7.11
CA THR A 190 18.31 17.75 -7.66
C THR A 190 19.34 17.54 -8.77
N GLU A 191 20.05 16.41 -8.79
CA GLU A 191 20.88 15.99 -9.94
C GLU A 191 20.03 15.79 -11.21
N PHE A 192 18.88 15.15 -11.09
CA PHE A 192 17.96 14.93 -12.23
C PHE A 192 17.06 16.14 -12.54
N PHE A 193 16.69 16.91 -11.52
CA PHE A 193 15.80 18.06 -11.62
C PHE A 193 16.44 19.29 -10.95
N PRO A 194 17.38 19.98 -11.62
CA PRO A 194 18.12 21.10 -11.02
C PRO A 194 17.25 22.27 -10.56
N LEU A 195 16.07 22.44 -11.18
CA LEU A 195 15.10 23.49 -10.86
C LEU A 195 14.09 23.07 -9.76
N MET A 196 14.28 21.89 -9.15
CA MET A 196 13.41 21.42 -8.09
C MET A 196 13.63 22.22 -6.81
N VAL A 197 12.66 23.08 -6.48
CA VAL A 197 12.58 23.73 -5.17
C VAL A 197 11.97 22.75 -4.16
N ILE A 198 12.69 22.52 -3.06
CA ILE A 198 12.28 21.65 -1.95
C ILE A 198 12.05 22.55 -0.74
N SER A 199 10.79 22.81 -0.44
CA SER A 199 10.34 23.65 0.68
C SER A 199 10.42 22.93 2.01
#